data_AF-A9DUN4-F1
#
_entry.id   AF-A9DUN4-F1
#
_cell.length_a   1.000
_cell.length_b   1.000
_cell.length_c   1.000
_cell.angle_alpha   90.00
_cell.angle_beta   90.00
_cell.angle_gamma   90.00
#
_symmetry.space_group_name_H-M   'P 1'
#
loop_
_entity.id
_entity.type
_entity.pdbx_description
1 polymer ?
#
loop_
_entity_poly.entity_id
_entity_poly.type
_entity_poly.pdbx_seq_one_letter_code
_entity_poly.pdbx_strand_id
1 'polypeptide(L)'
;MKLTDAHIEFISNSLEFHGLQSESIKEDILDHICTTIEASQHTNFEQAYEEAIQKLGGYYNIKQLQTETKQLLHAKTMLKTKKGLFVSSLAMTVVFSVGLIFKMFHWPYANMMLLVGFSVLILIYFPLFFYAKYQRSIIK
;
A
#
# COMPACT_ATOMS: atom_id res chain seq x y z
N MET A 1 -22.64 -13.92 24.97
CA MET A 1 -22.17 -13.27 26.23
C MET A 1 -22.04 -11.75 25.99
N LYS A 2 -22.09 -10.88 27.00
CA LYS A 2 -21.70 -9.46 26.83
C LYS A 2 -20.26 -9.27 27.33
N LEU A 3 -19.42 -8.62 26.53
CA LEU A 3 -18.04 -8.32 26.90
C LEU A 3 -17.97 -7.13 27.86
N THR A 4 -17.00 -7.15 28.75
CA THR A 4 -16.64 -6.02 29.61
C THR A 4 -15.43 -5.30 28.99
N ASP A 5 -15.23 -4.03 29.36
CA ASP A 5 -14.10 -3.24 28.86
C ASP A 5 -12.74 -3.90 29.15
N ALA A 6 -12.62 -4.57 30.30
CA ALA A 6 -11.42 -5.33 30.66
C ALA A 6 -11.15 -6.52 29.72
N HIS A 7 -12.20 -7.18 29.21
CA HIS A 7 -12.04 -8.25 28.22
C HIS A 7 -11.59 -7.69 26.86
N ILE A 8 -12.13 -6.55 26.46
CA ILE A 8 -11.75 -5.87 25.21
C ILE A 8 -10.29 -5.43 25.27
N GLU A 9 -9.87 -4.84 26.40
CA GLU A 9 -8.48 -4.43 26.63
C GLU A 9 -7.52 -5.63 26.64
N PHE A 10 -7.91 -6.75 27.26
CA PHE A 10 -7.14 -8.00 27.22
C PHE A 10 -6.93 -8.50 25.78
N ILE A 11 -7.99 -8.51 24.96
CA ILE A 11 -7.90 -8.94 23.56
C ILE A 11 -6.97 -8.00 22.78
N SER A 12 -7.15 -6.68 22.93
CA SER A 12 -6.31 -5.67 22.27
C SER A 12 -4.83 -5.83 22.62
N ASN A 13 -4.51 -5.96 23.91
CA ASN A 13 -3.13 -6.14 24.38
C ASN A 13 -2.53 -7.47 23.89
N SER A 14 -3.33 -8.54 23.83
CA SER A 14 -2.88 -9.82 23.27
C SER A 14 -2.57 -9.71 21.78
N LEU A 15 -3.40 -9.00 21.01
CA LEU A 15 -3.16 -8.76 19.58
C LEU A 15 -1.86 -7.97 19.35
N GLU A 16 -1.63 -6.92 20.12
CA GLU A 16 -0.39 -6.13 20.06
C GLU A 16 0.85 -6.95 20.43
N PHE A 17 0.76 -7.75 21.50
CA PHE A 17 1.84 -8.63 21.94
C PHE A 17 2.27 -9.62 20.85
N HIS A 18 1.33 -10.12 20.04
CA HIS A 18 1.62 -11.04 18.94
C HIS A 18 2.10 -10.34 17.64
N GLY A 19 2.32 -9.02 17.67
CA GLY A 19 2.99 -8.28 16.61
C GLY A 19 2.08 -7.72 15.53
N LEU A 20 0.78 -7.51 15.83
CA LEU A 20 -0.09 -6.68 15.00
C LEU A 20 0.36 -5.21 15.09
N GLN A 21 0.81 -4.68 13.96
CA GLN A 21 1.32 -3.30 13.85
C GLN A 21 0.34 -2.38 13.12
N SER A 22 -0.56 -2.94 12.31
CA SER A 22 -1.53 -2.17 11.54
C SER A 22 -2.74 -1.86 12.42
N GLU A 23 -2.92 -0.59 12.77
CA GLU A 23 -4.04 -0.12 13.60
C GLU A 23 -5.40 -0.49 13.02
N SER A 24 -5.59 -0.26 11.71
CA SER A 24 -6.85 -0.63 11.02
C SER A 24 -7.16 -2.13 11.09
N ILE A 25 -6.16 -2.99 10.90
CA ILE A 25 -6.34 -4.45 10.94
C ILE A 25 -6.56 -4.89 12.39
N LYS A 26 -5.92 -4.23 13.36
CA LYS A 26 -6.14 -4.49 14.78
C LYS A 26 -7.59 -4.23 15.16
N GLU A 27 -8.14 -3.09 14.76
CA GLU A 27 -9.54 -2.73 15.01
C GLU A 27 -10.51 -3.71 14.35
N ASP A 28 -10.30 -4.02 13.06
CA ASP A 28 -11.15 -4.97 12.33
C ASP A 28 -11.14 -6.37 12.97
N ILE A 29 -9.97 -6.85 13.41
CA ILE A 29 -9.83 -8.16 14.05
C ILE A 29 -10.38 -8.14 15.47
N LEU A 30 -10.17 -7.06 16.22
CA LEU A 30 -10.73 -6.88 17.56
C LEU A 30 -12.26 -6.95 17.48
N ASP A 31 -12.88 -6.21 16.58
CA ASP A 31 -14.34 -6.20 16.37
C ASP A 31 -14.86 -7.60 15.98
N HIS A 32 -14.12 -8.31 15.11
CA HIS A 32 -14.46 -9.66 14.73
C HIS A 32 -14.36 -10.66 15.89
N ILE A 33 -13.32 -10.57 16.72
CA ILE A 33 -13.15 -11.42 17.91
C ILE A 33 -14.28 -11.12 18.91
N CYS A 34 -14.56 -9.84 19.16
CA CYS A 34 -15.64 -9.42 20.05
C CYS A 34 -16.99 -9.99 19.58
N THR A 35 -17.35 -9.78 18.31
CA THR A 35 -18.59 -10.31 17.72
C THR A 35 -18.66 -11.84 17.81
N THR A 36 -17.54 -12.54 17.58
CA THR A 36 -17.48 -14.00 17.65
C THR A 36 -17.69 -14.52 19.07
N ILE A 37 -17.09 -13.86 20.07
CA ILE A 37 -17.28 -14.21 21.49
C ILE A 37 -18.71 -13.93 21.92
N GLU A 38 -19.30 -12.80 21.50
CA GLU A 38 -20.67 -12.45 21.85
C GLU A 38 -21.68 -13.45 21.27
N ALA A 39 -21.43 -13.92 20.04
CA ALA A 39 -22.21 -14.94 19.35
C ALA A 39 -21.95 -16.38 19.83
N SER A 40 -20.87 -16.63 20.57
CA SER A 40 -20.54 -17.96 21.09
C SER A 40 -21.55 -18.44 22.13
N GLN A 41 -21.76 -19.76 22.18
CA GLN A 41 -22.64 -20.40 23.17
C GLN A 41 -21.92 -20.69 24.50
N HIS A 42 -20.63 -20.37 24.60
CA HIS A 42 -19.82 -20.60 25.78
C HIS A 42 -20.17 -19.59 26.89
N THR A 43 -20.21 -20.10 28.13
CA THR A 43 -20.40 -19.28 29.34
C THR A 43 -19.08 -18.70 29.86
N ASN A 44 -17.95 -19.35 29.56
CA ASN A 44 -16.62 -18.93 29.98
C ASN A 44 -15.90 -18.14 28.88
N PHE A 45 -15.37 -16.97 29.24
CA PHE A 45 -14.64 -16.09 28.33
C PHE A 45 -13.42 -16.77 27.68
N GLU A 46 -12.62 -17.49 28.46
CA GLU A 46 -11.40 -18.15 27.95
C GLU A 46 -11.71 -19.17 26.85
N GLN A 47 -12.77 -19.96 27.02
CA GLN A 47 -13.19 -20.95 26.02
C GLN A 47 -13.73 -20.26 24.75
N ALA A 48 -14.55 -19.21 24.92
CA ALA A 48 -15.06 -18.42 23.80
C ALA A 48 -13.92 -17.71 23.04
N TYR A 49 -12.92 -17.23 23.76
CA TYR A 49 -11.75 -16.56 23.20
C TYR A 49 -10.85 -17.54 22.44
N GLU A 50 -10.58 -18.71 23.01
CA GLU A 50 -9.81 -19.76 22.33
C GLU A 50 -10.51 -20.21 21.04
N GLU A 51 -11.83 -20.41 21.07
CA GLU A 51 -12.61 -20.73 19.87
C GLU A 51 -12.53 -19.60 18.83
N ALA A 52 -12.64 -18.33 19.24
CA ALA A 52 -12.55 -17.19 18.34
C ALA A 52 -11.17 -17.09 17.66
N ILE A 53 -10.09 -17.31 18.43
CA ILE A 53 -8.72 -17.34 17.89
C ILE A 53 -8.51 -18.54 16.97
N GLN A 54 -9.07 -19.71 17.30
CA GLN A 54 -9.02 -20.90 16.43
C GLN A 54 -9.79 -20.68 15.12
N LYS A 55 -10.97 -20.04 15.16
CA LYS A 55 -11.75 -19.68 13.96
C LYS A 55 -11.00 -18.73 13.04
N LEU A 56 -10.20 -17.82 13.60
CA LEU A 56 -9.28 -16.95 12.86
C LEU A 56 -8.04 -17.69 12.31
N GLY A 57 -7.85 -18.95 12.66
CA GLY A 57 -6.68 -19.75 12.28
C GLY A 57 -5.41 -19.38 13.05
N GLY A 58 -5.56 -18.80 14.23
CA GLY A 58 -4.47 -18.42 15.13
C GLY A 58 -3.69 -17.16 14.73
N TYR A 59 -2.80 -16.73 15.64
CA TYR A 59 -1.99 -15.51 15.46
C TYR A 59 -1.06 -15.53 14.24
N TYR A 60 -0.64 -16.72 13.82
CA TYR A 60 0.18 -16.88 12.62
C TYR A 60 -0.56 -16.39 11.37
N ASN A 61 -1.83 -16.80 11.19
CA ASN A 61 -2.64 -16.37 10.04
C ASN A 61 -2.90 -14.87 10.06
N ILE A 62 -3.13 -14.29 11.24
CA ILE A 62 -3.34 -12.84 11.37
C ILE A 62 -2.09 -12.06 10.92
N LYS A 63 -0.91 -12.50 11.32
CA LYS A 63 0.36 -11.92 10.88
C LYS A 63 0.59 -12.12 9.37
N GLN A 64 0.21 -13.27 8.84
CA GLN A 64 0.27 -13.56 7.41
C GLN A 64 -0.65 -12.61 6.62
N LEU A 65 -1.90 -12.44 7.04
CA LEU A 65 -2.87 -11.51 6.43
C LEU A 65 -2.36 -10.07 6.41
N GLN A 66 -1.75 -9.60 7.50
CA GLN A 66 -1.11 -8.28 7.53
C GLN A 66 0.03 -8.19 6.50
N THR A 67 0.82 -9.25 6.37
CA THR A 67 1.96 -9.30 5.45
C THR A 67 1.50 -9.30 3.99
N GLU A 68 0.52 -10.14 3.66
CA GLU A 68 -0.10 -10.20 2.32
C GLU A 68 -0.78 -8.89 1.94
N THR A 69 -1.50 -8.26 2.87
CA THR A 69 -2.13 -6.95 2.64
C THR A 69 -1.09 -5.87 2.36
N LYS A 70 0.00 -5.83 3.16
CA LYS A 70 1.13 -4.92 2.91
C LYS A 70 1.75 -5.18 1.53
N GLN A 71 1.99 -6.44 1.17
CA GLN A 71 2.53 -6.80 -0.15
C GLN A 71 1.62 -6.33 -1.29
N LEU A 72 0.30 -6.50 -1.18
CA LEU A 72 -0.67 -6.05 -2.17
C LEU A 72 -0.73 -4.52 -2.28
N LEU A 73 -0.68 -3.80 -1.16
CA LEU A 73 -0.64 -2.34 -1.14
C LEU A 73 0.63 -1.81 -1.83
N HIS A 74 1.77 -2.44 -1.56
CA HIS A 74 3.03 -2.13 -2.24
C HIS A 74 2.95 -2.45 -3.74
N ALA A 75 2.40 -3.60 -4.13
CA ALA A 75 2.21 -3.96 -5.52
C ALA A 75 1.34 -2.94 -6.26
N LYS A 76 0.21 -2.51 -5.66
CA LYS A 76 -0.64 -1.43 -6.20
C LYS A 76 0.12 -0.12 -6.38
N THR A 77 0.95 0.24 -5.40
CA THR A 77 1.79 1.45 -5.46
C THR A 77 2.81 1.36 -6.60
N MET A 78 3.49 0.21 -6.76
CA MET A 78 4.40 -0.01 -7.87
C MET A 78 3.71 0.08 -9.23
N LEU A 79 2.47 -0.42 -9.36
CA LEU A 79 1.69 -0.30 -10.59
C LEU A 79 1.37 1.17 -10.93
N LYS A 80 1.01 1.99 -9.93
CA LYS A 80 0.80 3.43 -10.11
C LYS A 80 2.07 4.12 -10.62
N THR A 81 3.21 3.87 -9.98
CA THR A 81 4.50 4.45 -10.37
C THR A 81 4.92 4.00 -11.78
N LYS A 82 4.70 2.72 -12.14
CA LYS A 82 4.95 2.21 -13.50
C LYS A 82 4.08 2.91 -14.55
N LYS A 83 2.79 3.12 -14.26
CA LYS A 83 1.88 3.89 -15.15
C LYS A 83 2.37 5.33 -15.34
N GLY A 84 2.79 6.00 -14.26
CA GLY A 84 3.34 7.36 -14.33
C GLY A 84 4.60 7.46 -15.19
N LEU A 85 5.51 6.49 -15.05
CA LEU A 85 6.72 6.40 -15.89
C LEU A 85 6.37 6.18 -17.37
N PHE A 86 5.41 5.30 -17.66
CA PHE A 86 4.97 5.06 -19.03
C PHE A 86 4.39 6.32 -19.67
N VAL A 87 3.43 6.98 -19.00
CA VAL A 87 2.78 8.20 -19.51
C VAL A 87 3.80 9.34 -19.71
N SER A 88 4.69 9.57 -18.75
CA SER A 88 5.73 10.61 -18.88
C SER A 88 6.71 10.32 -20.02
N SER A 89 7.13 9.06 -20.21
CA SER A 89 8.01 8.67 -21.33
C SER A 89 7.34 8.83 -22.70
N LEU A 90 6.04 8.52 -22.80
CA LEU A 90 5.26 8.70 -24.02
C LEU A 90 5.12 10.19 -24.34
N ALA A 91 4.73 11.01 -23.35
CA ALA A 91 4.60 12.45 -23.52
C ALA A 91 5.93 13.09 -23.94
N MET A 92 7.05 12.71 -23.32
CA MET A 92 8.37 13.17 -23.72
C MET A 92 8.70 12.79 -25.15
N THR A 93 8.53 11.52 -25.54
CA THR A 93 8.83 11.07 -26.92
C THR A 93 8.07 11.89 -27.95
N VAL A 94 6.80 12.21 -27.69
CA VAL A 94 5.98 13.05 -28.57
C VAL A 94 6.53 14.48 -28.62
N VAL A 95 6.76 15.11 -27.47
CA VAL A 95 7.27 16.51 -27.41
C VAL A 95 8.63 16.63 -28.10
N PHE A 96 9.53 15.68 -27.88
CA PHE A 96 10.84 15.64 -28.54
C PHE A 96 10.71 15.45 -30.05
N SER A 97 9.87 14.52 -30.50
CA SER A 97 9.66 14.27 -31.93
C SER A 97 9.12 15.52 -32.63
N VAL A 98 8.12 16.18 -32.05
CA VAL A 98 7.57 17.43 -32.59
C VAL A 98 8.61 18.56 -32.56
N GLY A 99 9.35 18.71 -31.46
CA GLY A 99 10.41 19.71 -31.35
C GLY A 99 11.53 19.54 -32.39
N LEU A 100 11.88 18.29 -32.71
CA LEU A 100 12.86 17.99 -33.77
C LEU A 100 12.32 18.33 -35.16
N ILE A 101 11.04 18.05 -35.45
CA ILE A 101 10.40 18.44 -36.71
C ILE A 101 10.42 19.97 -36.84
N PHE A 102 10.01 20.71 -35.81
CA PHE A 102 10.05 22.18 -35.82
C PHE A 102 11.46 22.72 -36.09
N LYS A 103 12.48 22.06 -35.54
CA LYS A 103 13.88 22.41 -35.77
C LYS A 103 14.31 22.14 -37.22
N MET A 104 13.89 21.02 -37.81
CA MET A 104 14.17 20.70 -39.22
C MET A 104 13.51 21.71 -40.19
N PHE A 105 12.26 22.08 -39.92
CA PHE A 105 11.51 23.03 -40.74
C PHE A 105 11.88 24.50 -40.45
N HIS A 106 12.87 24.77 -39.58
CA HIS A 106 13.29 26.12 -39.17
C HIS A 106 12.14 26.98 -38.62
N TRP A 107 11.11 26.34 -38.06
CA TRP A 107 9.98 27.05 -37.50
C TRP A 107 10.37 27.77 -36.20
N PRO A 108 9.81 28.97 -35.97
CA PRO A 108 10.06 29.68 -34.72
C PRO A 108 9.62 28.81 -33.52
N TYR A 109 10.20 29.06 -32.35
CA TYR A 109 9.94 28.34 -31.09
C TYR A 109 10.49 26.91 -30.97
N ALA A 110 11.15 26.35 -31.98
CA ALA A 110 11.76 25.01 -31.90
C ALA A 110 12.69 24.83 -30.67
N ASN A 111 13.56 25.81 -30.40
CA ASN A 111 14.48 25.77 -29.28
C ASN A 111 13.77 25.87 -27.92
N MET A 112 12.72 26.69 -27.81
CA MET A 112 11.90 26.83 -26.60
C MET A 112 11.18 25.51 -26.30
N MET A 113 10.64 24.84 -27.32
CA MET A 113 9.93 23.57 -27.19
C MET A 113 10.86 22.44 -26.73
N LEU A 114 12.08 22.38 -27.28
CA LEU A 114 13.11 21.43 -26.84
C LEU A 114 13.56 21.72 -25.40
N LEU A 115 13.75 22.98 -25.02
CA LEU A 115 14.12 23.37 -23.65
C LEU A 115 13.06 22.93 -22.63
N VAL A 116 11.78 23.11 -22.96
CA VAL A 116 10.66 22.64 -22.13
C VAL A 116 10.67 21.11 -22.04
N GLY A 117 10.90 20.41 -23.15
CA GLY A 117 11.03 18.94 -23.16
C GLY A 117 12.16 18.43 -22.24
N PHE A 118 13.33 19.07 -22.28
CA PHE A 118 14.45 18.75 -21.37
C PHE A 118 14.12 19.10 -19.91
N SER A 119 13.44 20.21 -19.67
CA SER A 119 13.04 20.61 -18.32
C SER A 119 12.07 19.60 -17.69
N VAL A 120 11.09 19.13 -18.46
CA VAL A 120 10.15 18.06 -18.07
C VAL A 120 10.88 16.74 -17.81
N LEU A 121 11.87 16.39 -18.63
CA LEU A 121 12.69 15.20 -18.42
C LEU A 121 13.40 15.25 -17.05
N ILE A 122 14.06 16.36 -16.77
CA ILE A 122 14.86 16.51 -15.54
C ILE A 122 13.98 16.63 -14.30
N LEU A 123 12.86 17.37 -14.38
CA LEU A 123 12.02 17.67 -13.21
C LEU A 123 10.92 16.64 -12.94
N ILE A 124 10.48 15.88 -13.94
CA ILE A 124 9.36 14.92 -13.79
C ILE A 124 9.86 13.49 -13.98
N TYR A 125 10.48 13.19 -15.12
CA TYR A 125 10.84 11.80 -15.45
C TYR A 125 11.93 11.25 -14.52
N PHE A 126 13.03 11.98 -14.32
CA PHE A 126 14.11 11.51 -13.45
C PHE A 126 13.69 11.31 -11.99
N PRO A 127 12.99 12.26 -11.33
CA PRO A 127 12.52 12.04 -9.97
C PRO A 127 11.60 10.81 -9.85
N LEU A 128 10.67 10.63 -10.79
CA LEU A 128 9.81 9.44 -10.82
C LEU A 128 10.61 8.15 -11.03
N PHE A 129 11.63 8.18 -11.88
CA PHE A 129 12.47 7.02 -12.17
C PHE A 129 13.32 6.62 -10.96
N PHE A 130 13.98 7.58 -10.32
CA PHE A 130 14.77 7.33 -9.12
C PHE A 130 13.88 6.91 -7.95
N TYR A 131 12.71 7.52 -7.79
CA TYR A 131 11.74 7.10 -6.78
C TYR A 131 11.27 5.65 -7.00
N ALA A 132 10.94 5.27 -8.24
CA ALA A 132 10.57 3.90 -8.57
C ALA A 132 11.71 2.91 -8.28
N LYS A 133 12.95 3.30 -8.57
CA LYS A 133 14.14 2.48 -8.31
C LYS A 133 14.40 2.34 -6.81
N TYR A 134 14.28 3.43 -6.06
CA TYR A 134 14.44 3.46 -4.61
C TYR A 134 13.42 2.56 -3.91
N GLN A 135 12.13 2.69 -4.28
CA GLN A 135 11.08 1.82 -3.73
C GLN A 135 11.36 0.34 -3.98
N ARG A 136 11.86 -0.04 -5.17
CA ARG A 136 12.24 -1.43 -5.43
C ARG A 136 13.45 -1.89 -4.63
N SER A 137 14.38 -0.99 -4.29
CA SER A 137 15.58 -1.33 -3.53
C SER A 137 15.29 -1.61 -2.06
N ILE A 138 14.31 -0.92 -1.46
CA ILE A 138 13.91 -1.15 -0.06
C ILE A 138 13.20 -2.52 0.10
N ILE A 139 12.65 -3.05 -1.00
CA ILE A 139 11.80 -4.25 -0.99
C ILE A 139 12.60 -5.53 -1.27
N LYS A 140 13.92 -5.42 -1.48
CA LYS A 140 14.84 -6.57 -1.56
C LYS A 140 15.34 -6.94 -0.17
#